data_AF-A0AAN9Z3B5-F1
#
_entry.id   AF-A0AAN9Z3B5-F1
#
_cell.length_a   1.000
_cell.length_b   1.000
_cell.length_c   1.000
_cell.angle_alpha   90.00
_cell.angle_beta   90.00
_cell.angle_gamma   90.00
#
_symmetry.space_group_name_H-M   'P 1'
#
loop_
_entity.id
_entity.type
_entity.pdbx_description
1 polymer ?
#
loop_
_entity_poly.entity_id
_entity_poly.type
_entity_poly.pdbx_seq_one_letter_code
_entity_poly.pdbx_strand_id
1 'polypeptide(L)'
;MRGPAQAVGCDGVVGSARRPDACGVCGGDNSTCRLVSGLFTRPSLPRVGYHLIATLPRGACNVSVTELKHSRNFLALRRQDGSYVINGNWGISWSGEYEAAGTRVTYRRQDAGLLETVTAPGPLTEPLDIMVLYQQPNPGIKYEYTLPMKPERRCRRRGGGRGGGATARPRPRGAPAARAPPAPAAARAPAGPAAGNRAL
;
A
#
# COMPACT_ATOMS: atom_id res chain seq x y z
N MET A 1 -33.83 5.33 29.48
CA MET A 1 -33.41 4.29 28.52
C MET A 1 -33.03 4.98 27.21
N ARG A 2 -31.83 4.72 26.66
CA ARG A 2 -31.50 5.14 25.29
C ARG A 2 -32.02 4.07 24.34
N GLY A 3 -32.82 4.47 23.35
CA GLY A 3 -33.29 3.56 22.29
C GLY A 3 -32.12 2.99 21.48
N PRO A 4 -32.34 1.90 20.73
CA PRO A 4 -31.30 1.30 19.90
C PRO A 4 -30.72 2.32 18.92
N ALA A 5 -29.39 2.35 18.79
CA ALA A 5 -28.70 3.22 17.86
C ALA A 5 -29.04 2.81 16.42
N GLN A 6 -29.71 3.70 15.68
CA GLN A 6 -30.04 3.48 14.28
C GLN A 6 -28.86 3.89 13.40
N ALA A 7 -28.47 3.03 12.47
CA ALA A 7 -27.42 3.32 11.51
C ALA A 7 -27.87 4.40 10.51
N VAL A 8 -26.93 5.24 10.05
CA VAL A 8 -27.16 6.23 9.01
C VAL A 8 -26.85 5.61 7.65
N GLY A 9 -27.79 5.69 6.70
CA GLY A 9 -27.58 5.27 5.32
C GLY A 9 -26.53 6.12 4.62
N CYS A 10 -26.01 5.67 3.48
CA CYS A 10 -25.04 6.44 2.70
C CYS A 10 -25.58 7.75 2.12
N ASP A 11 -26.90 7.91 2.15
CA ASP A 11 -27.67 9.10 1.77
C ASP A 11 -27.79 10.11 2.92
N GLY A 12 -27.28 9.78 4.11
CA GLY A 12 -27.33 10.62 5.30
C GLY A 12 -28.61 10.47 6.12
N VAL A 13 -29.50 9.52 5.77
CA VAL A 13 -30.80 9.34 6.45
C VAL A 13 -30.68 8.27 7.53
N VAL A 14 -31.10 8.59 8.77
CA VAL A 14 -31.13 7.65 9.91
C VAL A 14 -32.15 6.55 9.62
N GLY A 15 -31.76 5.29 9.79
CA GLY A 15 -32.61 4.13 9.50
C GLY A 15 -32.71 3.78 8.01
N SER A 16 -32.06 4.52 7.11
CA SER A 16 -32.03 4.19 5.68
C SER A 16 -31.20 2.93 5.43
N ALA A 17 -31.77 2.01 4.64
CA ALA A 17 -31.10 0.79 4.20
C ALA A 17 -30.11 1.03 3.04
N ARG A 18 -30.00 2.26 2.49
CA ARG A 18 -29.13 2.54 1.34
C ARG A 18 -27.66 2.37 1.69
N ARG A 19 -26.95 1.61 0.86
CA ARG A 19 -25.51 1.34 0.95
C ARG A 19 -24.79 1.84 -0.30
N PRO A 20 -23.50 2.21 -0.19
CA PRO A 20 -22.69 2.47 -1.36
C PRO A 20 -22.46 1.17 -2.13
N ASP A 21 -22.51 1.25 -3.46
CA ASP A 21 -22.10 0.18 -4.35
C ASP A 21 -20.56 0.00 -4.35
N ALA A 22 -20.03 -0.96 -5.13
CA ALA A 22 -18.58 -1.20 -5.22
C ALA A 22 -17.79 0.01 -5.78
N CYS A 23 -18.47 0.91 -6.49
CA CYS A 23 -17.93 2.15 -7.02
C CYS A 23 -17.96 3.31 -6.01
N GLY A 24 -18.58 3.11 -4.83
CA GLY A 24 -18.76 4.13 -3.81
C GLY A 24 -19.95 5.06 -4.07
N VAL A 25 -20.86 4.70 -4.98
CA VAL A 25 -22.09 5.44 -5.28
C VAL A 25 -23.21 4.94 -4.37
N CYS A 26 -23.83 5.85 -3.62
CA CYS A 26 -24.93 5.50 -2.72
C CYS A 26 -26.17 5.04 -3.49
N GLY A 27 -26.63 3.81 -3.25
CA GLY A 27 -27.73 3.21 -4.01
C GLY A 27 -27.39 2.97 -5.49
N GLY A 28 -26.10 2.89 -5.83
CA GLY A 28 -25.64 2.60 -7.18
C GLY A 28 -25.83 1.14 -7.59
N ASP A 29 -25.64 0.88 -8.87
CA ASP A 29 -25.82 -0.42 -9.54
C ASP A 29 -24.49 -1.04 -10.02
N ASN A 30 -23.34 -0.53 -9.56
CA ASN A 30 -21.98 -0.90 -9.99
C ASN A 30 -21.63 -0.54 -11.44
N SER A 31 -22.45 0.23 -12.18
CA SER A 31 -22.19 0.56 -13.59
C SER A 31 -21.18 1.71 -13.81
N THR A 32 -20.80 2.43 -12.75
CA THR A 32 -20.04 3.69 -12.87
C THR A 32 -18.52 3.53 -12.79
N CYS A 33 -18.05 2.33 -12.47
CA CYS A 33 -16.65 1.97 -12.38
C CYS A 33 -16.42 0.53 -12.84
N ARG A 34 -15.16 0.18 -13.11
CA ARG A 34 -14.74 -1.21 -13.30
C ARG A 34 -13.85 -1.65 -12.15
N LEU A 35 -14.01 -2.90 -11.73
CA LEU A 35 -13.07 -3.56 -10.83
C LEU A 35 -11.87 -4.06 -11.63
N VAL A 36 -10.67 -3.78 -11.13
CA VAL A 36 -9.42 -4.37 -11.62
C VAL A 36 -8.85 -5.20 -10.49
N SER A 37 -8.56 -6.47 -10.78
CA SER A 37 -7.93 -7.39 -9.85
C SER A 37 -6.71 -8.04 -10.49
N GLY A 38 -5.75 -8.43 -9.66
CA GLY A 38 -4.59 -9.18 -10.10
C GLY A 38 -4.01 -10.03 -8.99
N LEU A 39 -3.31 -11.08 -9.41
CA LEU A 39 -2.67 -12.04 -8.52
C LEU A 39 -1.22 -12.21 -8.95
N PHE A 40 -0.29 -11.92 -8.06
CA PHE A 40 1.13 -12.08 -8.28
C PHE A 40 1.64 -13.31 -7.54
N THR A 41 1.74 -14.43 -8.25
CA THR A 41 2.07 -15.76 -7.70
C THR A 41 3.45 -16.26 -8.08
N ARG A 42 4.29 -15.44 -8.74
CA ARG A 42 5.66 -15.86 -9.10
C ARG A 42 6.43 -16.16 -7.80
N PRO A 43 6.84 -17.41 -7.55
CA PRO A 43 7.41 -17.79 -6.25
C PRO A 43 8.84 -17.27 -6.11
N SER A 44 9.65 -17.38 -7.15
CA SER A 44 11.05 -16.95 -7.14
C SER A 44 11.25 -15.67 -7.95
N LEU A 45 11.97 -14.71 -7.37
CA LEU A 45 12.41 -13.49 -8.03
C LEU A 45 13.94 -13.48 -8.17
N PRO A 46 14.52 -12.76 -9.15
CA PRO A 46 15.93 -12.92 -9.54
C PRO A 46 16.95 -12.72 -8.41
N ARG A 47 16.61 -11.93 -7.38
CA ARG A 47 17.45 -11.64 -6.23
C ARG A 47 16.63 -11.10 -5.07
N VAL A 48 17.19 -11.15 -3.86
CA VAL A 48 16.67 -10.43 -2.69
C VAL A 48 16.61 -8.93 -2.99
N GLY A 49 15.53 -8.25 -2.62
CA GLY A 49 15.35 -6.82 -2.82
C GLY A 49 13.97 -6.42 -3.32
N TYR A 50 13.85 -5.17 -3.79
CA TYR A 50 12.58 -4.60 -4.25
C TYR A 50 12.25 -4.99 -5.68
N HIS A 51 11.05 -5.53 -5.90
CA HIS A 51 10.54 -5.86 -7.23
C HIS A 51 9.16 -5.26 -7.45
N LEU A 52 8.93 -4.79 -8.68
CA LEU A 52 7.63 -4.27 -9.09
C LEU A 52 6.63 -5.40 -9.29
N ILE A 53 5.45 -5.26 -8.69
CA ILE A 53 4.31 -6.15 -8.88
C ILE A 53 3.36 -5.57 -9.91
N ALA A 54 2.90 -4.35 -9.67
CA ALA A 54 1.95 -3.64 -10.52
C ALA A 54 2.00 -2.15 -10.24
N THR A 55 1.55 -1.33 -11.20
CA THR A 55 1.38 0.11 -11.03
C THR A 55 -0.10 0.43 -10.89
N LEU A 56 -0.48 1.06 -9.79
CA LEU A 56 -1.79 1.64 -9.56
C LEU A 56 -1.88 2.95 -10.36
N PRO A 57 -2.84 3.09 -11.28
CA PRO A 57 -2.96 4.29 -12.09
C PRO A 57 -3.57 5.46 -11.30
N ARG A 58 -3.34 6.68 -11.80
CA ARG A 58 -4.10 7.88 -11.37
C ARG A 58 -5.60 7.60 -11.50
N GLY A 59 -6.37 8.00 -10.49
CA GLY A 59 -7.81 7.79 -10.43
C GLY A 59 -8.24 6.44 -9.85
N ALA A 60 -7.29 5.54 -9.55
CA ALA A 60 -7.61 4.30 -8.83
C ALA A 60 -8.24 4.63 -7.46
N CYS A 61 -9.28 3.88 -7.14
CA CYS A 61 -10.08 4.01 -5.93
C CYS A 61 -10.20 2.64 -5.25
N ASN A 62 -10.59 2.62 -3.97
CA ASN A 62 -10.80 1.39 -3.21
C ASN A 62 -9.64 0.38 -3.36
N VAL A 63 -8.41 0.88 -3.30
CA VAL A 63 -7.20 0.07 -3.43
C VAL A 63 -7.11 -0.87 -2.24
N SER A 64 -6.84 -2.14 -2.52
CA SER A 64 -6.55 -3.18 -1.53
C SER A 64 -5.44 -4.08 -2.06
N VAL A 65 -4.37 -4.23 -1.31
CA VAL A 65 -3.25 -5.13 -1.60
C VAL A 65 -3.02 -6.00 -0.38
N THR A 66 -3.03 -7.31 -0.56
CA THR A 66 -2.98 -8.28 0.54
C THR A 66 -2.07 -9.43 0.16
N GLU A 67 -1.14 -9.77 1.04
CA GLU A 67 -0.39 -11.02 0.91
C GLU A 67 -1.32 -12.22 1.16
N LEU A 68 -1.15 -13.33 0.44
CA LEU A 68 -2.04 -14.49 0.54
C LEU A 68 -1.73 -15.42 1.73
N LYS A 69 -0.47 -15.41 2.20
CA LYS A 69 -0.02 -16.18 3.38
C LYS A 69 1.13 -15.43 4.04
N HIS A 70 1.30 -15.65 5.33
CA HIS A 70 2.43 -15.10 6.08
C HIS A 70 3.78 -15.44 5.42
N SER A 71 4.67 -14.45 5.39
CA SER A 71 5.97 -14.61 4.78
C SER A 71 7.00 -13.64 5.37
N ARG A 72 8.28 -13.76 5.00
CA ARG A 72 9.33 -12.78 5.36
C ARG A 72 9.38 -11.59 4.39
N ASN A 73 8.54 -11.58 3.37
CA ASN A 73 8.45 -10.47 2.45
C ASN A 73 7.66 -9.32 3.08
N PHE A 74 7.81 -8.13 2.51
CA PHE A 74 7.00 -6.96 2.88
C PHE A 74 6.51 -6.24 1.64
N LEU A 75 5.25 -5.84 1.63
CA LEU A 75 4.66 -4.95 0.63
C LEU A 75 5.29 -3.57 0.75
N ALA A 76 5.59 -2.92 -0.36
CA ALA A 76 6.06 -1.53 -0.37
C ALA A 76 5.25 -0.72 -1.39
N LEU A 77 5.08 0.57 -1.11
CA LEU A 77 4.51 1.51 -2.08
C LEU A 77 5.56 2.55 -2.45
N ARG A 78 5.80 2.69 -3.74
CA ARG A 78 6.78 3.61 -4.29
C ARG A 78 6.10 4.60 -5.25
N ARG A 79 6.52 5.85 -5.20
CA ARG A 79 6.14 6.89 -6.17
C ARG A 79 6.96 6.73 -7.45
N GLN A 80 6.49 7.32 -8.54
CA GLN A 80 7.20 7.29 -9.83
C GLN A 80 8.54 8.06 -9.80
N ASP A 81 8.72 8.99 -8.85
CA ASP A 81 10.00 9.68 -8.60
C ASP A 81 11.02 8.82 -7.84
N GLY A 82 10.67 7.57 -7.49
CA GLY A 82 11.52 6.63 -6.79
C GLY A 82 11.44 6.69 -5.26
N SER A 83 10.78 7.70 -4.69
CA SER A 83 10.59 7.81 -3.24
C SER A 83 9.52 6.83 -2.72
N TYR A 84 9.65 6.40 -1.47
CA TYR A 84 8.76 5.39 -0.87
C TYR A 84 7.75 6.02 0.08
N VAL A 85 6.50 5.55 0.00
CA VAL A 85 5.42 5.89 0.95
C VAL A 85 5.51 4.99 2.17
N ILE A 86 5.70 3.68 1.95
CA ILE A 86 5.91 2.68 2.99
C ILE A 86 7.03 1.72 2.59
N ASN A 87 7.72 1.18 3.58
CA ASN A 87 8.72 0.12 3.44
C ASN A 87 9.79 0.42 2.38
N GLY A 88 10.47 1.58 2.47
CA GLY A 88 11.57 1.97 1.59
C GLY A 88 12.93 1.93 2.26
N ASN A 89 14.01 2.01 1.47
CA ASN A 89 15.39 2.09 1.96
C ASN A 89 15.78 0.98 2.95
N TRP A 90 15.28 -0.25 2.72
CA TRP A 90 15.49 -1.42 3.60
C TRP A 90 14.87 -1.28 5.01
N GLY A 91 14.15 -0.19 5.29
CA GLY A 91 13.41 0.00 6.52
C GLY A 91 11.98 -0.50 6.42
N ILE A 92 11.43 -1.00 7.53
CA ILE A 92 10.03 -1.42 7.64
C ILE A 92 9.26 -0.33 8.40
N SER A 93 8.29 0.29 7.74
CA SER A 93 7.38 1.31 8.28
C SER A 93 6.41 0.70 9.30
N TRP A 94 5.97 1.42 10.33
CA TRP A 94 5.01 0.91 11.32
C TRP A 94 3.61 0.73 10.74
N SER A 95 2.77 -0.13 11.32
CA SER A 95 1.34 -0.14 10.99
C SER A 95 0.73 1.23 11.28
N GLY A 96 -0.08 1.76 10.38
CA GLY A 96 -0.66 3.10 10.53
C GLY A 96 -1.17 3.71 9.23
N GLU A 97 -1.45 5.01 9.30
CA GLU A 97 -1.94 5.80 8.17
C GLU A 97 -0.83 6.71 7.60
N TYR A 98 -0.73 6.75 6.28
CA TYR A 98 0.28 7.48 5.52
C TYR A 98 -0.41 8.34 4.46
N GLU A 99 -0.11 9.64 4.40
CA GLU A 99 -0.66 10.54 3.38
C GLU A 99 0.18 10.45 2.10
N ALA A 100 -0.43 9.98 1.00
CA ALA A 100 0.24 9.88 -0.29
C ALA A 100 -0.75 9.86 -1.46
N ALA A 101 -0.31 10.34 -2.63
CA ALA A 101 -1.13 10.38 -3.85
C ALA A 101 -2.55 10.95 -3.61
N GLY A 102 -2.65 12.00 -2.79
CA GLY A 102 -3.91 12.71 -2.52
C GLY A 102 -4.94 11.93 -1.69
N THR A 103 -4.53 10.82 -1.08
CA THR A 103 -5.37 9.98 -0.23
C THR A 103 -4.58 9.47 0.97
N ARG A 104 -5.30 8.80 1.88
CA ARG A 104 -4.72 8.17 3.06
C ARG A 104 -4.55 6.68 2.84
N VAL A 105 -3.30 6.24 2.85
CA VAL A 105 -2.92 4.83 2.76
C VAL A 105 -2.90 4.25 4.17
N THR A 106 -3.70 3.22 4.41
CA THR A 106 -3.63 2.43 5.64
C THR A 106 -2.78 1.20 5.38
N TYR A 107 -1.66 1.09 6.10
CA TYR A 107 -0.77 -0.05 6.06
C TYR A 107 -0.85 -0.83 7.37
N ARG A 108 -1.04 -2.14 7.28
CA ARG A 108 -0.99 -3.05 8.43
C ARG A 108 0.04 -4.11 8.13
N ARG A 109 1.05 -4.18 9.00
CA ARG A 109 2.01 -5.28 9.03
C ARG A 109 1.27 -6.58 9.32
N GLN A 110 1.91 -7.67 8.94
CA GLN A 110 1.58 -8.99 9.47
C GLN A 110 1.83 -9.04 10.98
N ASP A 111 0.78 -9.26 11.77
CA ASP A 111 0.82 -9.51 13.23
C ASP A 111 -0.34 -10.40 13.66
N ALA A 112 -0.16 -11.18 14.75
CA ALA A 112 -1.23 -11.92 15.44
C ALA A 112 -2.26 -12.67 14.54
N GLY A 113 -1.80 -13.32 13.46
CA GLY A 113 -2.66 -14.08 12.53
C GLY A 113 -3.32 -13.24 11.41
N LEU A 114 -2.98 -11.95 11.30
CA LEU A 114 -3.38 -11.07 10.21
C LEU A 114 -2.32 -11.05 9.11
N LEU A 115 -2.78 -11.10 7.86
CA LEU A 115 -1.94 -10.93 6.68
C LEU A 115 -1.54 -9.46 6.50
N GLU A 116 -0.38 -9.22 5.90
CA GLU A 116 0.05 -7.87 5.55
C GLU A 116 -0.92 -7.26 4.53
N THR A 117 -1.37 -6.04 4.81
CA THR A 117 -2.35 -5.34 3.97
C THR A 117 -2.01 -3.87 3.76
N VAL A 118 -2.29 -3.39 2.55
CA VAL A 118 -2.22 -1.98 2.17
C VAL A 118 -3.54 -1.61 1.55
N THR A 119 -4.22 -0.59 2.10
CA THR A 119 -5.51 -0.13 1.58
C THR A 119 -5.51 1.39 1.39
N ALA A 120 -6.25 1.88 0.41
CA ALA A 120 -6.46 3.32 0.22
C ALA A 120 -7.82 3.59 -0.42
N PRO A 121 -8.62 4.55 0.11
CA PRO A 121 -9.91 4.87 -0.49
C PRO A 121 -9.77 5.54 -1.86
N GLY A 122 -8.69 6.28 -2.11
CA GLY A 122 -8.49 7.05 -3.33
C GLY A 122 -9.34 8.34 -3.35
N PRO A 123 -9.54 8.95 -4.54
CA PRO A 123 -8.88 8.61 -5.80
C PRO A 123 -7.38 8.95 -5.73
N LEU A 124 -6.53 8.13 -6.34
CA LEU A 124 -5.11 8.47 -6.44
C LEU A 124 -4.90 9.68 -7.36
N THR A 125 -4.18 10.70 -6.88
CA THR A 125 -3.81 11.88 -7.66
C THR A 125 -2.54 11.70 -8.47
N GLU A 126 -1.87 10.57 -8.38
CA GLU A 126 -0.69 10.20 -9.16
C GLU A 126 -0.54 8.67 -9.13
N PRO A 127 0.21 8.06 -10.06
CA PRO A 127 0.46 6.62 -10.03
C PRO A 127 1.30 6.21 -8.82
N LEU A 128 1.03 5.01 -8.29
CA LEU A 128 1.83 4.38 -7.24
C LEU A 128 2.23 2.97 -7.66
N ASP A 129 3.49 2.61 -7.48
CA ASP A 129 3.97 1.26 -7.70
C ASP A 129 3.74 0.40 -6.45
N ILE A 130 3.09 -0.75 -6.64
CA ILE A 130 3.06 -1.84 -5.69
C ILE A 130 4.37 -2.61 -5.87
N MET A 131 5.16 -2.62 -4.81
CA MET A 131 6.46 -3.29 -4.75
C MET A 131 6.40 -4.40 -3.70
N VAL A 132 7.30 -5.37 -3.82
CA VAL A 132 7.60 -6.33 -2.76
C VAL A 132 9.08 -6.26 -2.41
N LEU A 133 9.39 -6.13 -1.12
CA LEU A 133 10.70 -6.42 -0.57
C LEU A 133 10.82 -7.94 -0.43
N TYR A 134 11.41 -8.57 -1.44
CA TYR A 134 11.54 -10.02 -1.56
C TYR A 134 12.74 -10.53 -0.75
N GLN A 135 12.49 -11.44 0.18
CA GLN A 135 13.47 -12.11 1.05
C GLN A 135 13.32 -13.63 1.05
N GLN A 136 12.16 -14.15 0.65
CA GLN A 136 11.88 -15.58 0.54
C GLN A 136 10.81 -15.83 -0.55
N PRO A 137 10.58 -17.09 -0.96
CA PRO A 137 9.58 -17.40 -1.98
C PRO A 137 8.23 -16.73 -1.70
N ASN A 138 7.71 -16.02 -2.70
CA ASN A 138 6.49 -15.25 -2.60
C ASN A 138 5.29 -16.21 -2.52
N PRO A 139 4.49 -16.17 -1.44
CA PRO A 139 3.33 -17.04 -1.29
C PRO A 139 2.12 -16.60 -2.13
N GLY A 140 2.23 -15.43 -2.77
CA GLY A 140 1.18 -14.82 -3.57
C GLY A 140 0.76 -13.49 -2.97
N ILE A 141 0.50 -12.52 -3.84
CA ILE A 141 -0.01 -11.19 -3.46
C ILE A 141 -1.24 -10.91 -4.33
N LYS A 142 -2.36 -10.59 -3.70
CA LYS A 142 -3.58 -10.15 -4.38
C LYS A 142 -3.65 -8.63 -4.34
N TYR A 143 -3.98 -8.00 -5.45
CA TYR A 143 -4.31 -6.58 -5.48
C TYR A 143 -5.62 -6.33 -6.21
N GLU A 144 -6.39 -5.37 -5.73
CA GLU A 144 -7.68 -4.96 -6.28
C GLU A 144 -7.83 -3.44 -6.16
N TYR A 145 -8.48 -2.83 -7.15
CA TYR A 145 -8.88 -1.43 -7.13
C TYR A 145 -10.01 -1.18 -8.13
N THR A 146 -10.74 -0.10 -7.95
CA THR A 146 -11.76 0.35 -8.91
C THR A 146 -11.26 1.53 -9.73
N LEU A 147 -11.66 1.56 -11.00
CA LEU A 147 -11.42 2.67 -11.91
C LEU A 147 -12.75 3.27 -12.38
N PRO A 148 -12.97 4.58 -12.24
CA PRO A 148 -14.19 5.18 -12.75
C PRO A 148 -14.24 5.09 -14.28
N MET A 149 -15.42 4.79 -14.84
CA MET A 149 -15.59 4.72 -16.30
C MET A 149 -15.53 6.11 -16.95
N LYS A 150 -15.84 7.16 -16.19
CA LYS A 150 -15.75 8.55 -16.63
C LYS A 150 -14.76 9.31 -15.73
N PRO A 151 -13.75 10.01 -16.29
CA PRO A 151 -12.70 10.69 -15.51
C PRO A 151 -13.21 11.71 -14.48
N GLU A 152 -14.37 12.32 -14.75
CA GLU A 152 -15.00 13.32 -13.89
C GLU A 152 -15.60 12.71 -12.61
N ARG A 153 -15.91 11.42 -12.62
CA ARG A 153 -16.53 10.71 -11.51
C ARG A 153 -15.45 10.15 -10.59
N ARG A 154 -14.93 10.97 -9.68
CA ARG A 154 -14.04 10.52 -8.60
C ARG A 154 -14.82 9.69 -7.59
N CYS A 155 -14.19 8.68 -6.96
CA CYS A 155 -14.83 8.05 -5.80
C CYS A 155 -15.12 9.12 -4.74
N ARG A 156 -16.29 9.01 -4.10
CA ARG A 156 -16.61 9.90 -2.99
C ARG A 156 -15.71 9.54 -1.83
N ARG A 157 -15.00 10.52 -1.28
CA ARG A 157 -14.31 10.40 0.01
C ARG A 157 -15.33 9.86 1.02
N ARG A 158 -15.13 8.65 1.54
CA ARG A 158 -15.88 8.18 2.72
C ARG A 158 -15.55 9.14 3.86
N GLY A 159 -16.47 10.07 4.17
CA GLY A 159 -16.38 10.95 5.34
C GLY A 159 -16.10 12.44 5.07
N GLY A 160 -16.87 13.09 4.19
CA GLY A 160 -16.82 14.55 3.99
C GLY A 160 -18.19 15.22 4.09
N GLY A 161 -18.85 15.08 5.24
CA GLY A 161 -19.98 15.95 5.57
C GLY A 161 -19.50 17.41 5.63
N ARG A 162 -20.18 18.31 4.91
CA ARG A 162 -19.96 19.75 5.03
C ARG A 162 -20.40 20.21 6.43
N GLY A 163 -19.51 20.88 7.18
CA GLY A 163 -19.90 21.62 8.38
C GLY A 163 -18.76 21.89 9.39
N GLY A 164 -18.22 23.11 9.38
CA GLY A 164 -17.80 23.85 10.58
C GLY A 164 -16.41 23.60 11.19
N GLY A 165 -15.58 24.66 11.24
CA GLY A 165 -14.61 24.90 12.30
C GLY A 165 -13.23 24.27 12.12
N ALA A 166 -12.32 24.98 11.45
CA ALA A 166 -10.89 24.71 11.54
C ALA A 166 -10.40 24.97 12.97
N THR A 167 -10.10 23.90 13.71
CA THR A 167 -9.13 23.95 14.81
C THR A 167 -7.95 23.08 14.40
N ALA A 168 -6.82 23.74 14.18
CA ALA A 168 -5.57 23.08 13.83
C ALA A 168 -5.14 22.16 14.98
N ARG A 169 -5.09 20.85 14.74
CA ARG A 169 -4.36 19.93 15.61
C ARG A 169 -2.85 20.05 15.29
N PRO A 170 -1.97 20.08 16.32
CA PRO A 170 -0.54 20.15 16.08
C PRO A 170 -0.04 18.87 15.42
N ARG A 171 0.84 19.03 14.44
CA ARG A 171 1.56 17.95 13.76
C ARG A 171 2.39 17.16 14.79
N PRO A 172 2.41 15.82 14.76
CA PRO A 172 3.43 15.09 15.49
C PRO A 172 4.79 15.47 14.90
N ARG A 173 5.69 15.97 15.75
CA ARG A 173 7.09 16.20 15.39
C ARG A 173 7.65 14.88 14.85
N GLY A 174 8.31 14.96 13.69
CA GLY A 174 8.91 13.80 13.05
C GLY A 174 9.76 13.02 14.05
N ALA A 175 9.46 11.73 14.18
CA ALA A 175 10.37 10.81 14.84
C ALA A 175 11.70 10.82 14.05
N PRO A 176 12.87 10.89 14.72
CA PRO A 176 14.12 10.78 14.02
C PRO A 176 14.17 9.42 13.33
N ALA A 177 14.60 9.39 12.07
CA ALA A 177 14.88 8.15 11.37
C ALA A 177 15.86 7.33 12.22
N ALA A 178 15.47 6.11 12.59
CA ALA A 178 16.42 5.17 13.19
C ALA A 178 17.56 4.98 12.19
N ARG A 179 18.80 5.23 12.64
CA ARG A 179 20.00 5.00 11.82
C ARG A 179 19.98 3.56 11.33
N ALA A 180 20.13 3.38 10.03
CA ALA A 180 20.31 2.06 9.44
C ALA A 180 21.54 1.39 10.06
N PRO A 181 21.50 0.07 10.33
CA PRO A 181 22.70 -0.68 10.71
C PRO A 181 23.74 -0.61 9.58
N PRO A 182 25.05 -0.62 9.90
CA PRO A 182 26.09 -0.63 8.87
C PRO A 182 25.97 -1.88 8.00
N ALA A 183 26.17 -1.72 6.69
CA ALA A 183 26.22 -2.83 5.75
C ALA A 183 27.32 -3.83 6.17
N PRO A 184 27.14 -5.15 5.96
CA PRO A 184 28.18 -6.12 6.24
C PRO A 184 29.40 -5.83 5.36
N ALA A 185 30.59 -5.87 5.96
CA ALA A 185 31.85 -5.70 5.26
C ALA A 185 31.98 -6.76 4.16
N ALA A 186 32.29 -6.32 2.93
CA ALA A 186 32.60 -7.22 1.84
C ALA A 186 33.81 -8.08 2.23
N ALA A 187 33.64 -9.41 2.24
CA ALA A 187 34.73 -10.34 2.43
C ALA A 187 35.77 -10.13 1.32
N ARG A 188 37.02 -9.85 1.71
CA ARG A 188 38.15 -9.81 0.77
C ARG A 188 38.38 -11.21 0.20
N ALA A 189 38.39 -11.32 -1.12
CA ALA A 189 38.81 -12.54 -1.79
C ALA A 189 40.29 -12.84 -1.48
N PRO A 190 40.70 -14.11 -1.30
CA PRO A 190 42.09 -14.46 -1.12
C PRO A 190 42.89 -14.22 -2.41
N ALA A 191 44.10 -13.68 -2.26
CA ALA A 191 45.05 -13.51 -3.35
C ALA A 191 45.47 -14.89 -3.88
N GLY A 192 45.38 -15.07 -5.21
CA GLY A 192 45.86 -16.27 -5.90
C GLY A 192 47.39 -16.42 -5.82
N PRO A 193 47.93 -17.63 -6.05
CA PRO A 193 49.35 -17.89 -5.88
C PRO A 193 50.19 -17.19 -6.95
N ALA A 194 51.34 -16.66 -6.52
CA ALA A 194 52.34 -16.05 -7.39
C ALA A 194 52.95 -17.09 -8.33
N ALA A 195 52.97 -16.78 -9.62
CA ALA A 195 53.66 -17.56 -10.64
C ALA A 195 55.17 -17.58 -10.35
N GLY A 196 55.74 -18.79 -10.37
CA GLY A 196 57.16 -19.02 -10.12
C GLY A 196 58.05 -18.56 -11.27
N ASN A 197 59.26 -18.11 -10.91
CA ASN A 197 60.36 -17.97 -11.84
C ASN A 197 61.24 -19.23 -11.79
N ARG A 198 61.27 -19.95 -12.92
CA ARG A 198 62.35 -20.83 -13.32
C ARG A 198 63.59 -19.99 -13.60
N ALA A 199 64.74 -20.37 -13.06
CA ALA A 199 66.04 -20.05 -13.63
C ALA A 199 66.82 -21.36 -13.81
N LEU A 200 67.34 -21.54 -15.03
CA LEU A 200 68.40 -22.48 -15.39
C LEU A 200 69.74 -21.94 -14.86
#